data_AF-A0A3D1RZV4-F1
#
_entry.id   AF-A0A3D1RZV4-F1
#
_cell.length_a   1.000
_cell.length_b   1.000
_cell.length_c   1.000
_cell.angle_alpha   90.00
_cell.angle_beta   90.00
_cell.angle_gamma   90.00
#
_symmetry.space_group_name_H-M   'P 1'
#
loop_
_entity.id
_entity.type
_entity.pdbx_description
1 polymer ?
#
loop_
_entity_poly.entity_id
_entity_poly.type
_entity_poly.pdbx_seq_one_letter_code
_entity_poly.pdbx_strand_id
1 'polypeptide(L)' 'MTRILQLKNLTKVFPGNVTAVNNVSMSMEEGEFITLLGPSGCGKT' A
#
# COMPACT_ATOMS: atom_id res chain seq x y z
N MET A 1 8.43 15.94 -13.23
CA MET A 1 8.55 14.84 -12.25
C MET A 1 7.79 13.66 -12.81
N THR A 2 8.40 12.47 -12.81
CA THR A 2 7.87 11.26 -13.44
C THR A 2 7.43 10.30 -12.34
N ARG A 3 6.17 9.85 -12.40
CA ARG A 3 5.64 8.87 -11.45
C ARG A 3 6.12 7.48 -11.80
N ILE A 4 6.80 6.81 -10.88
CA ILE A 4 7.39 5.48 -11.09
C ILE A 4 6.51 4.35 -10.57
N LEU A 5 5.67 4.62 -9.58
CA LEU A 5 4.77 3.63 -8.97
C LEU A 5 3.43 4.27 -8.61
N GLN A 6 2.35 3.49 -8.79
CA GLN A 6 1.02 3.88 -8.40
C GLN A 6 0.18 2.70 -7.92
N LEU A 7 -0.41 2.86 -6.73
CA LEU A 7 -1.50 2.05 -6.21
C LEU A 7 -2.79 2.87 -6.31
N LYS A 8 -3.83 2.29 -6.92
CA LYS A 8 -5.15 2.91 -7.00
C LYS A 8 -6.18 1.98 -6.38
N ASN A 9 -6.87 2.46 -5.35
CA ASN A 9 -8.01 1.79 -4.73
C ASN A 9 -7.72 0.31 -4.38
N LEU A 10 -6.52 0.04 -3.85
CA LEU A 10 -6.07 -1.30 -3.56
C LEU A 10 -6.83 -1.87 -2.36
N THR A 11 -7.53 -2.98 -2.60
CA THR A 11 -8.11 -3.81 -1.56
C THR A 11 -7.52 -5.21 -1.65
N LYS A 12 -7.01 -5.72 -0.53
CA LYS A 12 -6.45 -7.07 -0.44
C LYS A 12 -7.13 -7.83 0.69
N VAL A 13 -7.72 -8.97 0.32
CA VAL A 13 -8.36 -9.91 1.25
C VAL A 13 -7.62 -11.25 1.16
N PHE A 14 -7.29 -11.82 2.30
CA PHE A 14 -6.67 -13.14 2.46
C PHE A 14 -7.74 -14.21 2.84
N PRO A 15 -7.40 -15.51 2.74
CA PRO A 15 -8.27 -16.58 3.24
C PRO A 15 -8.72 -16.33 4.69
N GLY A 16 -9.93 -16.79 5.01
CA GLY A 16 -10.57 -16.47 6.30
C GLY A 16 -11.19 -15.06 6.35
N ASN A 17 -11.35 -14.41 5.20
CA ASN A 17 -11.98 -13.09 5.07
C ASN A 17 -11.24 -11.96 5.82
N VAL A 18 -9.90 -12.05 5.86
CA VAL A 18 -9.05 -11.05 6.50
C VAL A 18 -8.70 -9.95 5.50
N THR A 19 -9.25 -8.75 5.70
CA THR A 19 -8.92 -7.58 4.88
C THR A 19 -7.62 -6.95 5.37
N ALA A 20 -6.54 -7.11 4.61
CA ALA A 20 -5.23 -6.56 4.95
C ALA A 20 -5.12 -5.05 4.63
N VAL A 21 -5.63 -4.64 3.49
CA VAL A 21 -5.79 -3.23 3.11
C VAL A 21 -7.14 -3.04 2.44
N ASN A 22 -7.75 -1.88 2.64
CA ASN A 22 -9.06 -1.54 2.09
C ASN A 22 -9.03 -0.18 1.41
N ASN A 23 -9.19 -0.17 0.09
CA ASN A 23 -9.25 1.03 -0.75
C ASN A 23 -8.05 1.99 -0.57
N VAL A 24 -6.83 1.45 -0.51
CA VAL A 24 -5.61 2.25 -0.33
C VAL A 24 -5.11 2.77 -1.68
N SER A 25 -4.84 4.08 -1.73
CA SER A 25 -4.22 4.73 -2.89
C SER A 25 -2.92 5.40 -2.49
N MET A 26 -1.88 5.23 -3.32
CA MET A 26 -0.53 5.77 -3.09
C MET A 26 0.16 6.00 -4.43
N SER A 27 1.05 6.98 -4.50
CA SER A 27 1.96 7.16 -5.63
C SER A 27 3.36 7.46 -5.12
N MET A 28 4.34 7.13 -5.94
CA MET A 28 5.74 7.44 -5.69
C MET A 28 6.37 7.96 -6.98
N GLU A 29 7.08 9.07 -6.85
CA GLU A 29 7.79 9.73 -7.93
C GLU A 29 9.26 9.23 -7.98
N GLU A 30 9.90 9.42 -9.13
CA GLU A 30 11.29 9.00 -9.33
C GLU A 30 12.24 9.67 -8.33
N GLY A 31 13.05 8.87 -7.65
CA GLY A 31 14.00 9.34 -6.64
C GLY A 31 13.42 9.59 -5.24
N GLU A 32 12.11 9.41 -5.04
CA GLU A 32 11.52 9.44 -3.70
C GLU A 32 11.97 8.23 -2.87
N PHE A 33 11.98 8.38 -1.55
CA PHE A 33 12.22 7.29 -0.61
C PHE A 33 11.10 7.29 0.43
N ILE A 34 10.29 6.22 0.46
CA ILE A 34 9.10 6.10 1.31
C ILE A 34 9.29 4.96 2.31
N THR A 35 8.92 5.19 3.56
CA THR A 35 8.83 4.17 4.60
C THR A 35 7.37 3.95 5.00
N LEU A 36 6.96 2.68 5.09
CA LEU A 36 5.66 2.31 5.64
C LEU A 36 5.79 2.02 7.14
N LEU A 37 5.14 2.82 7.98
CA LEU A 37 5.18 2.69 9.43
C LEU A 37 3.84 2.19 9.99
N GLY A 38 3.89 1.35 11.02
CA GLY A 38 2.72 0.88 11.74
C GLY A 38 2.96 -0.42 12.50
N PRO A 39 2.06 -0.81 13.41
CA PRO A 39 2.17 -2.04 14.20
C PRO A 39 2.09 -3.32 13.33
N SER A 40 2.42 -4.48 13.91
CA SER A 40 2.28 -5.77 13.23
C SER A 40 0.82 -6.01 12.79
N GLY A 41 0.65 -6.54 11.57
CA GLY A 41 -0.68 -6.83 11.01
C GLY A 41 -1.38 -5.65 10.31
N CYS A 42 -0.79 -4.46 10.23
CA CYS A 42 -1.43 -3.30 9.59
C CYS A 42 -1.34 -3.24 8.05
N GLY A 43 -1.01 -4.35 7.38
CA GLY A 43 -1.01 -4.43 5.90
C GLY A 43 0.24 -3.89 5.19
N LYS A 44 1.41 -3.84 5.86
CA LYS A 44 2.69 -3.41 5.25
C LYS A 44 3.34 -4.48 4.35
N THR A 45 3.01 -5.74 4.57
CA THR A 45 3.55 -6.94 3.89
C THR A 45 2.40 -7.77 3.41
#